data_AF-A0A7K0SPI2-F1
#
_entry.id   AF-A0A7K0SPI2-F1
#
_cell.length_a   1.000
_cell.length_b   1.000
_cell.length_c   1.000
_cell.angle_alpha   90.00
_cell.angle_beta   90.00
_cell.angle_gamma   90.00
#
_symmetry.space_group_name_H-M   'P 1'
#
loop_
_entity.id
_entity.type
_entity.pdbx_description
1 polymer ?
#
loop_
_entity_poly.entity_id
_entity_poly.type
_entity_poly.pdbx_seq_one_letter_code
_entity_poly.pdbx_strand_id
1 'polypeptide(L)' 'MSYTAIAVISILISGTLDIYIIKSKLLTRKIFWTSYAIILPFQLLTNWWLTSREIVIYNDSKIIGIRI' A
#
# COMPACT_ATOMS: atom_id res chain seq x y z
N MET A 1 3.06 11.05 -12.58
CA MET A 1 2.62 9.67 -12.36
C MET A 1 1.50 9.66 -11.34
N SER A 2 0.47 8.84 -11.53
CA SER A 2 -0.59 8.69 -10.53
C SER A 2 -0.05 7.98 -9.28
N TYR A 3 -0.69 8.17 -8.13
CA TYR A 3 -0.30 7.45 -6.91
C TYR A 3 -0.36 5.93 -7.11
N THR A 4 -1.35 5.45 -7.87
CA THR A 4 -1.48 4.04 -8.26
C THR A 4 -0.28 3.55 -9.07
N ALA A 5 0.19 4.33 -10.05
CA ALA A 5 1.35 3.95 -10.85
C ALA A 5 2.62 3.84 -9.99
N ILE A 6 2.82 4.78 -9.06
CA ILE A 6 3.94 4.74 -8.13
C ILE A 6 3.83 3.49 -7.24
N ALA A 7 2.66 3.22 -6.67
CA ALA A 7 2.42 2.06 -5.82
C ALA A 7 2.72 0.73 -6.54
N VAL A 8 2.24 0.57 -7.78
CA VAL A 8 2.50 -0.64 -8.60
C VAL A 8 3.99 -0.83 -8.84
N ILE A 9 4.70 0.24 -9.23
CA ILE A 9 6.15 0.18 -9.47
C ILE A 9 6.89 -0.17 -8.16
N SER A 10 6.51 0.44 -7.04
CA SER A 10 7.10 0.15 -5.74
C SER A 10 6.91 -1.31 -5.32
N ILE A 11 5.73 -1.89 -5.55
CA ILE A 11 5.46 -3.30 -5.26
C ILE A 11 6.35 -4.21 -6.13
N LEU A 12 6.45 -3.92 -7.43
CA LEU A 12 7.27 -4.70 -8.35
C LEU A 12 8.76 -4.64 -7.97
N ILE A 13 9.28 -3.45 -7.66
CA ILE A 13 10.66 -3.26 -7.23
C ILE A 13 10.90 -3.97 -5.90
N SER A 14 10.06 -3.73 -4.89
CA SER A 14 10.21 -4.32 -3.56
C SER A 14 10.13 -5.84 -3.60
N GLY A 15 9.19 -6.42 -4.35
CA GLY A 15 9.08 -7.87 -4.51
C GLY A 15 10.28 -8.48 -5.25
N THR A 16 10.78 -7.80 -6.29
CA THR A 16 12.00 -8.22 -6.99
C THR A 16 13.21 -8.21 -6.06
N LEU A 17 13.36 -7.15 -5.27
CA LEU A 17 14.43 -7.04 -4.27
C LEU A 17 14.33 -8.14 -3.21
N ASP A 18 13.15 -8.38 -2.61
CA ASP A 18 12.92 -9.41 -1.58
C ASP A 18 13.24 -10.82 -2.08
N ILE A 19 12.81 -11.17 -3.30
CA ILE A 19 12.91 -12.53 -3.81
C ILE A 19 14.28 -12.82 -4.43
N TYR A 20 14.81 -11.91 -5.25
CA TYR A 20 15.97 -12.20 -6.11
C TYR A 20 17.29 -11.63 -5.57
N ILE A 21 17.27 -10.47 -4.92
CA ILE A 21 18.49 -9.78 -4.47
C ILE A 21 18.77 -10.06 -3.00
N ILE A 22 17.86 -9.68 -2.11
CA ILE A 22 17.97 -9.89 -0.66
C ILE A 22 17.70 -11.35 -0.32
N LYS A 23 16.83 -12.02 -1.09
CA LYS A 23 16.47 -13.44 -0.96
C LYS A 23 15.87 -13.80 0.41
N SER A 24 15.30 -12.83 1.12
CA SER A 24 14.53 -13.08 2.36
C SER A 24 13.25 -13.87 2.10
N LYS A 25 12.70 -13.75 0.88
CA LYS A 25 11.45 -14.39 0.45
C LYS A 25 10.29 -14.14 1.43
N LEU A 26 10.27 -12.97 2.05
CA LEU A 26 9.29 -12.62 3.08
C LEU A 26 7.87 -12.67 2.52
N LEU A 27 7.68 -12.18 1.28
CA LEU A 27 6.39 -12.16 0.59
C LEU A 27 5.82 -13.56 0.32
N THR A 28 6.62 -14.62 0.41
CA THR A 28 6.15 -16.01 0.23
C THR A 28 5.63 -16.64 1.52
N ARG A 29 5.88 -16.01 2.69
CA ARG A 29 5.56 -16.59 4.00
C ARG A 29 4.13 -16.27 4.41
N LYS A 30 3.40 -17.29 4.88
CA LYS A 30 2.03 -17.13 5.41
C LYS A 30 1.96 -16.11 6.56
N ILE A 31 2.93 -16.14 7.47
CA ILE A 31 3.00 -15.24 8.64
C ILE A 31 2.97 -13.77 8.23
N PHE A 32 3.67 -13.40 7.15
CA PHE A 32 3.68 -12.02 6.64
C PHE A 32 2.26 -11.58 6.26
N TRP A 33 1.55 -12.42 5.49
CA TRP A 33 0.18 -12.13 5.03
C TRP A 33 -0.83 -12.16 6.17
N THR A 34 -0.67 -13.05 7.15
CA THR A 34 -1.52 -13.07 8.36
C THR A 34 -1.37 -11.77 9.15
N SER A 35 -0.14 -11.30 9.39
CA SER A 35 0.09 -10.01 10.04
C SER A 35 -0.45 -8.85 9.21
N TYR A 36 -0.27 -8.89 7.89
CA TYR A 36 -0.80 -7.85 7.00
C TYR A 36 -2.33 -7.78 7.01
N ALA A 37 -3.01 -8.94 7.07
CA ALA A 37 -4.47 -9.00 7.16
C ALA A 37 -5.01 -8.34 8.43
N ILE A 38 -4.25 -8.35 9.52
CA ILE A 38 -4.60 -7.62 10.75
C ILE A 38 -4.42 -6.11 10.55
N ILE A 39 -3.32 -5.70 9.91
CA ILE A 39 -2.99 -4.27 9.71
C ILE A 39 -3.98 -3.59 8.76
N LEU A 40 -4.37 -4.28 7.69
CA LEU A 40 -5.22 -3.73 6.62
C LEU A 40 -6.50 -3.03 7.10
N PRO A 41 -7.37 -3.62 7.94
CA PRO A 41 -8.58 -2.95 8.42
C PRO A 41 -8.26 -1.69 9.24
N PHE A 42 -7.25 -1.73 10.11
CA PHE A 42 -6.83 -0.54 10.87
C PHE A 42 -6.32 0.55 9.95
N GLN A 43 -5.57 0.18 8.91
CA GLN A 43 -5.07 1.13 7.91
C GLN A 43 -6.22 1.82 7.18
N LEU A 44 -7.28 1.10 6.80
CA LEU A 44 -8.46 1.70 6.18
C LEU A 44 -9.18 2.64 7.15
N LEU A 45 -9.41 2.22 8.39
CA LEU A 45 -10.07 3.04 9.41
C LEU A 45 -9.31 4.33 9.70
N THR A 46 -7.98 4.25 9.87
CA THR A 46 -7.16 5.44 10.14
C THR A 46 -7.06 6.37 8.95
N ASN A 47 -6.86 5.84 7.74
CA ASN A 47 -6.81 6.71 6.55
C ASN A 47 -8.14 7.41 6.33
N TRP A 48 -9.27 6.70 6.47
CA TRP A 48 -10.60 7.30 6.38
C TRP A 48 -10.82 8.40 7.41
N TRP A 49 -10.40 8.18 8.66
CA TRP A 49 -10.50 9.19 9.71
C TRP A 49 -9.67 10.44 9.41
N LEU A 50 -8.44 10.26 8.90
CA LEU A 50 -7.54 11.37 8.55
C LEU A 50 -8.06 12.18 7.36
N THR A 51 -8.60 11.52 6.33
CA THR A 51 -9.14 12.21 5.16
C THR A 51 -10.46 12.90 5.46
N SER A 52 -11.33 12.32 6.29
CA SER A 52 -12.63 12.92 6.67
C SER A 52 -12.47 14.21 7.50
N ARG A 53 -11.32 14.39 8.14
CA ARG A 53 -10.98 15.58 8.94
C ARG A 53 -10.10 16.58 8.19
N GLU A 54 -9.86 16.35 6.89
CA GLU A 54 -8.97 17.18 6.07
C GLU A 54 -7.54 17.30 6.62
N ILE A 55 -7.11 16.35 7.46
CA ILE A 55 -5.75 16.31 8.02
C ILE A 55 -4.77 15.84 6.95
N VAL A 56 -5.21 14.90 6.11
CA VAL A 56 -4.45 14.41 4.95
C VAL A 56 -5.29 14.63 3.71
N ILE A 57 -4.76 15.43 2.78
CA ILE A 57 -5.42 15.78 1.53
C ILE A 57 -4.56 15.25 0.38
N TYR A 58 -5.16 14.39 -0.45
CA TYR A 58 -4.53 13.88 -1.66
C TYR A 58 -4.81 14.80 -2.84
N ASN A 59 -3.85 14.90 -3.77
CA ASN A 59 -4.03 15.69 -4.98
C ASN A 59 -4.96 14.98 -5.97
N ASP A 60 -6.11 15.60 -6.27
CA ASP A 60 -7.14 15.05 -7.16
C ASP A 60 -6.61 14.74 -8.57
N SER A 61 -5.64 15.50 -9.08
CA SER A 61 -5.04 15.26 -10.41
C SER A 61 -4.13 14.03 -10.48
N LYS A 62 -3.84 13.40 -9.33
CA LYS A 62 -2.93 12.24 -9.22
C LYS A 62 -3.66 10.96 -8.83
N ILE A 63 -4.93 11.05 -8.45
CA ILE A 63 -5.79 9.91 -8.10
C ILE A 63 -6.50 9.45 -9.37
N ILE A 64 -6.67 8.13 -9.51
CA ILE A 64 -7.45 7.53 -10.59
C ILE A 64 -8.53 6.62 -9.98
N GLY A 65 -9.68 6.52 -10.64
CA GLY A 65 -10.83 5.72 -10.18
C GLY A 65 -11.87 6.51 -9.38
N ILE A 66 -12.87 5.81 -8.86
CA ILE A 66 -13.98 6.37 -8.08
C ILE A 66 -13.53 6.54 -6.63
N ARG A 67 -13.77 7.72 -6.05
CA ARG A 67 -13.65 7.96 -4.61
C ARG A 67 -14.96 7.55 -3.94
N ILE A 68 -14.87 6.71 -2.93
CA ILE A 68 -16.00 6.22 -2.12
C ILE A 68 -15.82 6.77 -0.71
#